data_AF-A0A832LVB8-F1
#
_entry.id   AF-A0A832LVB8-F1
#
_cell.length_a   1.000
_cell.length_b   1.000
_cell.length_c   1.000
_cell.angle_alpha   90.00
_cell.angle_beta   90.00
_cell.angle_gamma   90.00
#
_symmetry.space_group_name_H-M   'P 1'
#
loop_
_entity.id
_entity.type
_entity.pdbx_description
1 polymer ?
#
loop_
_entity_poly.entity_id
_entity_poly.type
_entity_poly.pdbx_seq_one_letter_code
_entity_poly.pdbx_strand_id
1 'polypeptide(L)'
;MKGFVRTLGRNDLTAYLVMMAPRLVELHRVLKPTGSLYLHCDPTASHYLKVMLDVIFGARNFRNEIVWKRTSAHSGAKRWGDVHDILLFYSKTEDYQWNTVFQPHETKHVESKYTFADTRGKYMPSDLTGAGRTSGDSGKPWRGYDPSALGRHWAVPRKIVEELVGKERASQMTTQEKLDLLDANGYIHWSAQGKGFPRFKKYLGEGVLIQDVITDIPPINSQARERLGYPTQKPLALLERIIQASSNAGDTVLDPFCGCGTAVVAAHKLN
;
A
#
# COMPACT_ATOMS: atom_id res chain seq x y z
N MET A 1 6.31 -30.01 -13.24
CA MET A 1 6.99 -29.64 -14.51
C MET A 1 6.57 -30.45 -15.73
N LYS A 2 6.47 -31.80 -15.68
CA LYS A 2 6.01 -32.61 -16.83
C LYS A 2 4.64 -32.17 -17.39
N GLY A 3 3.74 -31.67 -16.54
CA GLY A 3 2.45 -31.09 -16.95
C GLY A 3 2.57 -29.89 -17.88
N PHE A 4 3.36 -28.87 -17.52
CA PHE A 4 3.55 -27.68 -18.37
C PHE A 4 4.15 -28.02 -19.74
N VAL A 5 5.18 -28.88 -19.80
CA VAL A 5 5.78 -29.29 -21.08
C VAL A 5 4.79 -30.08 -21.94
N ARG A 6 3.96 -30.93 -21.31
CA ARG A 6 2.92 -31.69 -22.02
C ARG A 6 1.84 -30.78 -22.60
N THR A 7 1.43 -29.74 -21.87
CA THR A 7 0.33 -28.85 -22.27
C THR A 7 0.77 -27.72 -23.19
N LEU A 8 1.92 -27.10 -22.93
CA LEU A 8 2.41 -25.93 -23.66
C LEU A 8 3.43 -26.27 -24.76
N GLY A 9 3.81 -27.55 -24.87
CA GLY A 9 4.83 -28.03 -25.81
C GLY A 9 6.27 -27.75 -25.34
N ARG A 10 7.25 -28.14 -26.16
CA ARG A 10 8.67 -27.82 -25.93
C ARG A 10 9.01 -26.52 -26.67
N ASN A 11 9.35 -25.49 -25.92
CA ASN A 11 9.66 -24.14 -26.41
C ASN A 11 10.42 -23.34 -25.33
N ASP A 12 10.81 -22.11 -25.66
CA ASP A 12 11.59 -21.24 -24.77
C ASP A 12 10.86 -20.96 -23.45
N LEU A 13 9.54 -20.76 -23.49
CA LEU A 13 8.72 -20.57 -22.30
C LEU A 13 8.83 -21.79 -21.37
N THR A 14 8.60 -23.00 -21.88
CA THR A 14 8.65 -24.20 -21.04
C THR A 14 10.07 -24.53 -20.56
N ALA A 15 11.09 -24.20 -21.35
CA ALA A 15 12.49 -24.28 -20.91
C ALA A 15 12.75 -23.32 -19.73
N TYR A 16 12.28 -22.07 -19.83
CA TYR A 16 12.36 -21.09 -18.76
C TYR A 16 11.62 -21.55 -17.49
N LEU A 17 10.40 -22.07 -17.63
CA LEU A 17 9.60 -22.60 -16.52
C LEU A 17 10.31 -23.79 -15.82
N VAL A 18 10.93 -24.69 -16.60
CA VAL A 18 11.73 -25.82 -16.06
C VAL A 18 12.97 -25.32 -15.32
N MET A 19 13.62 -24.27 -15.81
CA MET A 19 14.75 -23.63 -15.14
C MET A 19 14.32 -22.96 -13.83
N MET A 20 13.17 -22.27 -13.81
CA MET A 20 12.69 -21.55 -12.63
C MET A 20 12.22 -22.46 -11.50
N ALA A 21 11.57 -23.57 -11.82
CA ALA A 21 10.94 -24.44 -10.82
C ALA A 21 11.85 -24.87 -9.65
N PRO A 22 13.05 -25.45 -9.85
CA PRO A 22 13.92 -25.81 -8.73
C PRO A 22 14.37 -24.60 -7.91
N ARG A 23 14.57 -23.44 -8.56
CA ARG A 23 14.99 -22.20 -7.88
C ARG A 23 13.89 -21.67 -6.97
N LEU A 24 12.63 -21.70 -7.40
CA LEU A 24 11.49 -21.29 -6.57
C LEU A 24 11.30 -22.20 -5.35
N VAL A 25 11.55 -23.51 -5.50
CA VAL A 25 11.54 -24.46 -4.38
C VAL A 25 12.64 -24.10 -3.36
N GLU A 26 13.86 -23.83 -3.84
CA GLU A 26 14.98 -23.45 -2.97
C GLU A 26 14.75 -22.10 -2.28
N LEU A 27 14.18 -21.12 -2.98
CA LEU A 27 13.81 -19.82 -2.39
C LEU A 27 12.79 -19.99 -1.26
N HIS A 28 11.76 -20.82 -1.46
CA HIS A 28 10.82 -21.16 -0.40
C HIS A 28 11.51 -21.87 0.78
N ARG A 29 12.44 -22.80 0.50
CA ARG A 29 13.17 -23.54 1.53
C ARG A 29 13.95 -22.62 2.46
N VAL A 30 14.70 -21.66 1.90
CA VAL A 30 15.60 -20.78 2.68
C VAL A 30 14.92 -19.59 3.35
N LEU A 31 13.70 -19.21 2.94
CA LEU A 31 12.95 -18.13 3.59
C LEU A 31 12.66 -18.46 5.07
N LYS A 32 12.79 -17.49 5.96
CA LYS A 32 12.27 -17.59 7.34
C LYS A 32 10.74 -17.70 7.33
N PRO A 33 10.08 -18.26 8.37
CA PRO A 33 8.62 -18.33 8.43
C PRO A 33 7.91 -16.99 8.23
N THR A 34 8.52 -15.89 8.71
CA THR A 34 8.03 -14.52 8.55
C THR A 34 8.48 -13.83 7.26
N GLY A 35 9.15 -14.56 6.37
CA GLY A 35 9.78 -14.03 5.17
C GLY A 35 8.83 -13.86 3.99
N SER A 36 9.25 -13.01 3.06
CA SER A 36 8.50 -12.63 1.88
C SER A 36 9.27 -12.89 0.60
N LEU A 37 8.56 -13.23 -0.47
CA LEU A 37 9.08 -13.33 -1.83
C LEU A 37 8.38 -12.30 -2.71
N TYR A 38 9.18 -11.52 -3.44
CA TYR A 38 8.72 -10.67 -4.53
C TYR A 38 9.27 -11.20 -5.84
N LEU A 39 8.38 -11.52 -6.79
CA LEU A 39 8.77 -12.01 -8.11
C LEU A 39 8.23 -11.08 -9.20
N HIS A 40 9.14 -10.42 -9.91
CA HIS A 40 8.83 -9.65 -11.11
C HIS A 40 8.99 -10.52 -12.36
N CYS A 41 7.97 -10.58 -13.21
CA CYS A 41 8.04 -11.21 -14.51
C CYS A 41 7.02 -10.59 -15.46
N ASP A 42 7.35 -10.54 -16.75
CA ASP A 42 6.44 -10.01 -17.75
C ASP A 42 5.27 -10.98 -18.03
N PRO A 43 4.19 -10.52 -18.69
CA PRO A 43 2.99 -11.33 -18.93
C PRO A 43 3.19 -12.59 -19.77
N THR A 44 4.34 -12.79 -20.41
CA THR A 44 4.65 -14.03 -21.14
C THR A 44 4.75 -15.22 -20.18
N ALA A 45 5.25 -15.01 -18.96
CA ALA A 45 5.49 -16.08 -18.00
C ALA A 45 4.92 -15.86 -16.59
N SER A 46 4.53 -14.65 -16.21
CA SER A 46 4.11 -14.32 -14.83
C SER A 46 2.97 -15.18 -14.30
N HIS A 47 1.95 -15.47 -15.10
CA HIS A 47 0.81 -16.32 -14.71
C HIS A 47 1.20 -17.79 -14.50
N TYR A 48 2.13 -18.32 -15.30
CA TYR A 48 2.63 -19.68 -15.09
C TYR A 48 3.50 -19.76 -13.82
N LEU A 49 4.31 -18.74 -13.55
CA LEU A 49 5.09 -18.64 -12.32
C LEU A 49 4.18 -18.47 -11.10
N LYS A 50 3.09 -17.70 -11.21
CA LYS A 50 2.06 -17.58 -10.17
C LYS A 50 1.48 -18.94 -9.80
N VAL A 51 1.09 -19.76 -10.79
CA VAL A 51 0.57 -21.11 -10.53
C VAL A 51 1.63 -22.00 -9.87
N MET A 52 2.90 -21.90 -10.26
CA MET A 52 3.96 -22.65 -9.58
C MET A 52 4.16 -22.18 -8.14
N LEU A 53 4.14 -20.87 -7.89
CA LEU A 53 4.23 -20.31 -6.55
C LEU A 53 3.04 -20.72 -5.69
N ASP A 54 1.83 -20.82 -6.25
CA ASP A 54 0.66 -21.35 -5.53
C ASP A 54 0.86 -22.80 -5.07
N VAL A 55 1.54 -23.62 -5.87
CA VAL A 55 1.87 -25.00 -5.49
C VAL A 55 2.99 -25.04 -4.44
N ILE A 56 3.97 -24.14 -4.51
CA ILE A 56 5.15 -24.14 -3.64
C ILE A 56 4.87 -23.49 -2.28
N PHE A 57 4.29 -22.29 -2.28
CA PHE A 57 3.98 -21.50 -1.09
C PHE A 57 2.59 -21.81 -0.53
N GLY A 58 1.71 -22.40 -1.34
CA GLY A 58 0.28 -22.50 -1.04
C GLY A 58 -0.49 -21.26 -1.52
N ALA A 59 -1.60 -21.47 -2.22
CA ALA A 59 -2.41 -20.38 -2.77
C ALA A 59 -2.90 -19.37 -1.72
N ARG A 60 -3.12 -19.84 -0.48
CA ARG A 60 -3.50 -18.99 0.66
C ARG A 60 -2.39 -18.09 1.18
N ASN A 61 -1.15 -18.24 0.71
CA ASN A 61 0.01 -17.43 1.07
C ASN A 61 0.36 -16.39 0.01
N PHE A 62 -0.42 -16.30 -1.07
CA PHE A 62 -0.38 -15.16 -1.98
C PHE A 62 -0.94 -13.92 -1.29
N ARG A 63 -0.20 -12.80 -1.29
CA ARG A 63 -0.62 -11.56 -0.61
C ARG A 63 -1.38 -10.65 -1.56
N ASN A 64 -0.74 -10.24 -2.64
CA ASN A 64 -1.35 -9.46 -3.71
C ASN A 64 -0.47 -9.44 -4.96
N GLU A 65 -1.05 -8.91 -6.03
CA GLU A 65 -0.36 -8.56 -7.27
C GLU A 65 -0.06 -7.06 -7.25
N ILE A 66 1.20 -6.68 -7.41
CA ILE A 66 1.61 -5.28 -7.46
C ILE A 66 1.81 -4.89 -8.92
N VAL A 67 1.08 -3.87 -9.35
CA VAL A 67 1.16 -3.28 -10.69
C VAL A 67 2.07 -2.08 -10.64
N TRP A 68 3.19 -2.12 -11.35
CA TRP A 68 4.13 -1.01 -11.44
C TRP A 68 4.10 -0.37 -12.83
N LYS A 69 3.75 0.91 -12.92
CA LYS A 69 3.74 1.65 -14.19
C LYS A 69 5.17 1.92 -14.66
N ARG A 70 5.64 1.11 -15.62
CA ARG A 70 7.01 1.14 -16.15
C ARG A 70 7.20 2.00 -17.40
N THR A 71 6.14 2.49 -18.04
CA THR A 71 6.24 3.38 -19.20
C THR A 71 4.98 4.22 -19.40
N SER A 72 5.03 5.13 -20.36
CA SER A 72 3.92 5.96 -20.81
C SER A 72 3.18 5.29 -21.97
N ALA A 73 1.98 5.79 -22.28
CA ALA A 73 1.18 5.31 -23.41
C ALA A 73 1.90 5.52 -24.74
N HIS A 74 1.77 4.55 -25.65
CA HIS A 74 2.28 4.61 -27.02
C HIS A 74 1.12 4.83 -28.00
N SER A 75 1.31 5.74 -28.96
CA SER A 75 0.25 6.23 -29.86
C SER A 75 -0.17 5.26 -30.98
N GLY A 76 0.62 4.21 -31.25
CA GLY A 76 0.38 3.25 -32.35
C GLY A 76 -0.30 1.93 -31.93
N ALA A 77 -1.00 1.90 -30.80
CA ALA A 77 -1.48 0.64 -30.22
C ALA A 77 -2.73 0.09 -30.95
N LYS A 78 -2.69 -1.19 -31.35
CA LYS A 78 -3.85 -1.96 -31.86
C LYS A 78 -4.58 -2.75 -30.75
N ARG A 79 -4.20 -2.50 -29.50
CA ARG A 79 -4.68 -3.16 -28.27
C ARG A 79 -4.46 -2.20 -27.10
N TRP A 80 -4.89 -2.58 -25.89
CA TRP A 80 -4.53 -1.85 -24.67
C TRP A 80 -3.00 -1.70 -24.54
N GLY A 81 -2.54 -0.50 -24.20
CA GLY A 81 -1.12 -0.20 -24.06
C GLY A 81 -0.50 -0.95 -22.87
N ASP A 82 0.57 -1.68 -23.11
CA ASP A 82 1.34 -2.40 -22.10
C ASP A 82 2.29 -1.45 -21.36
N VAL A 83 1.73 -0.70 -20.42
CA VAL A 83 2.45 0.36 -19.70
C VAL A 83 2.97 -0.05 -18.32
N HIS A 84 2.64 -1.25 -17.87
CA HIS A 84 2.96 -1.73 -16.54
C HIS A 84 3.62 -3.11 -16.57
N ASP A 85 4.30 -3.41 -15.47
CA ASP A 85 4.82 -4.72 -15.12
C ASP A 85 4.14 -5.22 -13.84
N ILE A 86 4.20 -6.53 -13.60
CA ILE A 86 3.61 -7.19 -12.45
C ILE A 86 4.70 -7.72 -11.52
N LEU A 87 4.53 -7.49 -10.22
CA LEU A 87 5.29 -8.12 -9.15
C LEU A 87 4.35 -8.96 -8.29
N LEU A 88 4.63 -10.25 -8.18
CA LEU A 88 3.90 -11.16 -7.32
C LEU A 88 4.46 -11.09 -5.91
N PHE A 89 3.61 -10.83 -4.92
CA PHE A 89 4.00 -10.83 -3.51
C PHE A 89 3.44 -12.07 -2.80
N TYR A 90 4.36 -12.90 -2.28
CA TYR A 90 4.05 -14.04 -1.42
C TYR A 90 4.70 -13.88 -0.05
N SER A 91 4.03 -14.41 0.98
CA SER A 91 4.62 -14.68 2.28
C SER A 91 4.89 -16.18 2.42
N LYS A 92 5.86 -16.60 3.25
CA LYS A 92 6.06 -18.03 3.52
C LYS A 92 4.91 -18.62 4.35
N THR A 93 4.37 -17.84 5.28
CA THR A 93 3.22 -18.21 6.10
C THR A 93 2.24 -17.04 6.20
N GLU A 94 1.13 -17.20 6.94
CA GLU A 94 0.19 -16.11 7.21
C GLU A 94 0.76 -15.08 8.22
N ASP A 95 1.73 -15.48 9.04
CA ASP A 95 2.47 -14.59 9.94
C ASP A 95 3.76 -14.14 9.25
N TYR A 96 3.79 -12.89 8.77
CA TYR A 96 4.91 -12.35 8.00
C TYR A 96 5.26 -10.93 8.42
N GLN A 97 6.53 -10.57 8.21
CA GLN A 97 7.02 -9.22 8.50
C GLN A 97 6.35 -8.21 7.57
N TRP A 98 5.71 -7.21 8.16
CA TRP A 98 5.15 -6.07 7.43
C TRP A 98 5.37 -4.78 8.22
N ASN A 99 6.09 -3.85 7.61
CA ASN A 99 6.28 -2.50 8.12
C ASN A 99 5.33 -1.54 7.39
N THR A 100 4.80 -0.57 8.14
CA THR A 100 3.97 0.47 7.53
C THR A 100 4.86 1.41 6.72
N VAL A 101 4.64 1.44 5.40
CA VAL A 101 5.36 2.32 4.48
C VAL A 101 4.37 3.28 3.84
N PHE A 102 4.81 4.51 3.64
CA PHE A 102 4.02 5.56 3.01
C PHE A 102 4.63 5.95 1.66
N GLN A 103 3.78 6.22 0.69
CA GLN A 103 4.12 7.02 -0.47
C GLN A 103 3.86 8.50 -0.18
N PRO A 104 4.64 9.42 -0.77
CA PRO A 104 4.42 10.85 -0.61
C PRO A 104 3.00 11.26 -1.05
N HIS A 105 2.46 12.30 -0.42
CA HIS A 105 1.24 12.92 -0.93
C HIS A 105 1.51 13.57 -2.28
N GLU A 106 0.51 13.50 -3.18
CA GLU A 106 0.56 14.27 -4.42
C GLU A 106 0.46 15.77 -4.09
N THR A 107 1.39 16.58 -4.58
CA THR A 107 1.46 18.02 -4.28
C THR A 107 0.14 18.74 -4.56
N LYS A 108 -0.47 18.48 -5.73
CA LYS A 108 -1.76 19.07 -6.11
C LYS A 108 -2.89 18.67 -5.16
N HIS A 109 -2.86 17.44 -4.65
CA HIS A 109 -3.83 16.98 -3.65
C HIS A 109 -3.67 17.74 -2.34
N VAL A 110 -2.43 17.89 -1.85
CA VAL A 110 -2.14 18.64 -0.62
C VAL A 110 -2.60 20.08 -0.77
N GLU A 111 -2.21 20.75 -1.85
CA GLU A 111 -2.54 22.16 -2.10
C GLU A 111 -4.05 22.40 -2.23
N SER A 112 -4.78 21.50 -2.91
CA SER A 112 -6.22 21.67 -3.14
C SER A 112 -7.10 21.27 -1.96
N LYS A 113 -6.65 20.34 -1.11
CA LYS A 113 -7.47 19.80 0.00
C LYS A 113 -7.06 20.33 1.36
N TYR A 114 -5.76 20.43 1.66
CA TYR A 114 -5.25 20.86 2.95
C TYR A 114 -5.03 22.38 2.98
N THR A 115 -6.13 23.12 2.80
CA THR A 115 -6.15 24.57 2.63
C THR A 115 -6.22 25.36 3.95
N PHE A 116 -6.44 24.67 5.07
CA PHE A 116 -6.49 25.28 6.39
C PHE A 116 -5.25 24.90 7.20
N ALA A 117 -4.91 25.70 8.21
CA ALA A 117 -3.83 25.40 9.14
C ALA A 117 -4.15 25.91 10.55
N ASP A 118 -3.63 25.22 11.55
CA ASP A 118 -3.52 25.72 12.93
C ASP A 118 -2.17 25.30 13.53
N THR A 119 -2.01 25.40 14.85
CA THR A 119 -0.75 25.09 15.55
C THR A 119 -0.27 23.64 15.38
N ARG A 120 -1.15 22.71 14.96
CA ARG A 120 -0.81 21.32 14.65
C ARG A 120 -0.42 21.09 13.18
N GLY A 121 -0.53 22.13 12.34
CA GLY A 121 -0.16 22.09 10.93
C GLY A 121 -1.35 22.17 9.98
N LYS A 122 -1.11 21.82 8.71
CA LYS A 122 -2.13 21.87 7.66
C LYS A 122 -3.18 20.78 7.86
N TYR A 123 -4.45 21.12 7.64
CA TYR A 123 -5.57 20.19 7.74
C TYR A 123 -6.62 20.43 6.65
N MET A 124 -7.48 19.44 6.44
CA MET A 124 -8.68 19.55 5.64
C MET A 124 -9.93 19.20 6.48
N PRO A 125 -11.07 19.89 6.29
CA PRO A 125 -12.34 19.49 6.87
C PRO A 125 -12.83 18.17 6.26
N SER A 126 -12.87 17.12 7.05
CA SER A 126 -13.36 15.79 6.67
C SER A 126 -14.68 15.46 7.37
N ASP A 127 -15.42 14.48 6.84
CA ASP A 127 -16.69 14.10 7.43
C ASP A 127 -16.53 13.56 8.85
N LEU A 128 -17.33 14.07 9.78
CA LEU A 128 -17.45 13.56 11.15
C LEU A 128 -18.63 12.56 11.27
N THR A 129 -19.17 12.12 10.14
CA THR A 129 -20.35 11.27 10.06
C THR A 129 -20.14 10.13 9.07
N GLY A 130 -20.73 8.96 9.35
CA GLY A 130 -20.79 7.80 8.47
C GLY A 130 -22.17 7.67 7.82
N ALA A 131 -22.25 6.90 6.73
CA ALA A 131 -23.53 6.60 6.09
C ALA A 131 -24.39 5.67 6.95
N GLY A 132 -25.71 5.83 6.88
CA GLY A 132 -26.69 4.98 7.55
C GLY A 132 -27.21 5.57 8.86
N ARG A 133 -28.49 5.31 9.15
CA ARG A 133 -29.13 5.66 10.42
C ARG A 133 -28.84 4.59 11.47
N THR A 134 -28.74 4.99 12.73
CA THR A 134 -28.60 4.07 13.85
C THR A 134 -29.54 4.50 14.99
N SER A 135 -30.02 3.54 15.77
CA SER A 135 -30.79 3.80 17.00
C SER A 135 -29.89 3.97 18.24
N GLY A 136 -28.59 3.73 18.09
CA GLY A 136 -27.60 3.87 19.16
C GLY A 136 -27.11 5.30 19.36
N ASP A 137 -26.15 5.48 20.25
CA ASP A 137 -25.64 6.81 20.65
C ASP A 137 -25.08 7.64 19.48
N SER A 138 -24.53 7.01 18.46
CA SER A 138 -24.04 7.70 17.26
C SER A 138 -25.14 8.31 16.40
N GLY A 139 -26.40 7.89 16.53
CA GLY A 139 -27.55 8.49 15.85
C GLY A 139 -28.12 9.72 16.56
N LYS A 140 -27.76 9.96 17.82
CA LYS A 140 -28.32 11.05 18.63
C LYS A 140 -27.77 12.42 18.21
N PRO A 141 -28.58 13.49 18.29
CA PRO A 141 -28.12 14.85 18.01
C PRO A 141 -26.96 15.29 18.93
N TRP A 142 -26.12 16.19 18.42
CA TRP A 142 -25.05 16.83 19.20
C TRP A 142 -24.98 18.31 18.84
N ARG A 143 -25.05 19.19 19.86
CA ARG A 143 -25.00 20.66 19.73
C ARG A 143 -25.93 21.25 18.66
N GLY A 144 -27.15 20.70 18.55
CA GLY A 144 -28.17 21.15 17.59
C GLY A 144 -28.06 20.52 16.19
N TYR A 145 -27.09 19.62 15.96
CA TYR A 145 -26.94 18.91 14.70
C TYR A 145 -27.42 17.46 14.83
N ASP A 146 -28.37 17.07 13.99
CA ASP A 146 -28.92 15.70 13.96
C ASP A 146 -28.44 14.94 12.71
N PRO A 147 -27.49 13.99 12.83
CA PRO A 147 -27.00 13.24 11.68
C PRO A 147 -28.06 12.30 11.10
N SER A 148 -29.04 11.87 11.91
CA SER A 148 -30.09 10.94 11.48
C SER A 148 -31.05 11.59 10.49
N ALA A 149 -31.27 12.91 10.60
CA ALA A 149 -32.00 13.71 9.62
C ALA A 149 -31.37 13.64 8.21
N LEU A 150 -30.05 13.45 8.12
CA LEU A 150 -29.31 13.28 6.87
C LEU A 150 -29.15 11.81 6.44
N GLY A 151 -29.77 10.86 7.16
CA GLY A 151 -29.58 9.43 6.92
C GLY A 151 -28.18 8.94 7.32
N ARG A 152 -27.55 9.60 8.29
CA ARG A 152 -26.18 9.37 8.75
C ARG A 152 -26.14 9.15 10.26
N HIS A 153 -24.96 8.85 10.78
CA HIS A 153 -24.64 8.81 12.20
C HIS A 153 -23.26 9.39 12.45
N TRP A 154 -22.96 9.80 13.67
CA TRP A 154 -21.62 10.28 14.06
C TRP A 154 -20.58 9.17 13.93
N ALA A 155 -19.51 9.45 13.20
CA ALA A 155 -18.37 8.55 12.99
C ALA A 155 -17.12 9.19 13.57
N VAL A 156 -16.93 9.00 14.88
CA VAL A 156 -15.83 9.62 15.63
C VAL A 156 -14.50 8.91 15.33
N PRO A 157 -13.39 9.63 15.07
CA PRO A 157 -12.07 9.04 14.86
C PRO A 157 -11.52 8.42 16.15
N ARG A 158 -11.73 7.10 16.29
CA ARG A 158 -11.36 6.32 17.48
C ARG A 158 -9.90 6.52 17.92
N LYS A 159 -8.94 6.49 16.98
CA LYS A 159 -7.51 6.61 17.29
C LYS A 159 -7.18 7.91 18.04
N ILE A 160 -7.75 9.04 17.62
CA ILE A 160 -7.51 10.34 18.25
C ILE A 160 -8.11 10.39 19.65
N VAL A 161 -9.31 9.82 19.84
CA VAL A 161 -9.91 9.72 21.17
C VAL A 161 -9.04 8.85 22.10
N GLU A 162 -8.57 7.70 21.61
CA GLU A 162 -7.68 6.82 22.38
C GLU A 162 -6.33 7.48 22.71
N GLU A 163 -5.79 8.32 21.82
CA GLU A 163 -4.58 9.11 22.08
C GLU A 163 -4.79 10.18 23.17
N LEU A 164 -5.99 10.78 23.23
CA LEU A 164 -6.30 11.83 24.20
C LEU A 164 -6.60 11.30 25.60
N VAL A 165 -7.25 10.14 25.72
CA VAL A 165 -7.73 9.64 27.03
C VAL A 165 -7.34 8.18 27.35
N GLY A 166 -6.67 7.49 26.44
CA GLY A 166 -6.36 6.06 26.55
C GLY A 166 -7.51 5.15 26.11
N LYS A 167 -7.16 3.91 25.73
CA LYS A 167 -8.11 2.93 25.16
C LYS A 167 -9.25 2.57 26.11
N GLU A 168 -8.93 2.36 27.38
CA GLU A 168 -9.91 1.96 28.39
C GLU A 168 -10.97 3.05 28.58
N ARG A 169 -10.56 4.30 28.79
CA ARG A 169 -11.49 5.42 28.96
C ARG A 169 -12.29 5.67 27.69
N ALA A 170 -11.64 5.65 26.52
CA ALA A 170 -12.32 5.81 25.23
C ALA A 170 -13.44 4.77 24.99
N SER A 171 -13.28 3.54 25.51
CA SER A 171 -14.29 2.48 25.38
C SER A 171 -15.55 2.73 26.21
N GLN A 172 -15.44 3.47 27.32
CA GLN A 172 -16.53 3.76 28.25
C GLN A 172 -17.32 5.04 27.89
N MET A 173 -16.77 5.88 27.01
CA MET A 173 -17.38 7.14 26.61
C MET A 173 -18.49 6.94 25.56
N THR A 174 -19.59 7.65 25.74
CA THR A 174 -20.65 7.83 24.75
C THR A 174 -20.13 8.57 23.51
N THR A 175 -20.88 8.53 22.41
CA THR A 175 -20.50 9.26 21.19
C THR A 175 -20.46 10.77 21.42
N GLN A 176 -21.40 11.32 22.21
CA GLN A 176 -21.47 12.76 22.49
C GLN A 176 -20.29 13.22 23.34
N GLU A 177 -19.91 12.48 24.38
CA GLU A 177 -18.70 12.81 25.17
C GLU A 177 -17.43 12.79 24.32
N LYS A 178 -17.34 11.89 23.35
CA LYS A 178 -16.21 11.85 22.42
C LYS A 178 -16.20 13.07 21.49
N LEU A 179 -17.37 13.51 21.03
CA LEU A 179 -17.50 14.72 20.20
C LEU A 179 -17.13 15.97 21.01
N ASP A 180 -17.58 16.08 22.26
CA ASP A 180 -17.21 17.19 23.15
C ASP A 180 -15.70 17.19 23.45
N LEU A 181 -15.09 16.01 23.66
CA LEU A 181 -13.64 15.89 23.84
C LEU A 181 -12.88 16.40 22.60
N LEU A 182 -13.32 16.03 21.39
CA LEU A 182 -12.71 16.50 20.16
C LEU A 182 -12.86 18.01 19.98
N ASP A 183 -14.03 18.57 20.29
CA ASP A 183 -14.27 20.02 20.20
C ASP A 183 -13.40 20.79 21.19
N ALA A 184 -13.35 20.33 22.45
CA ALA A 184 -12.51 20.92 23.50
C ALA A 184 -11.01 20.90 23.14
N ASN A 185 -10.56 19.88 22.40
CA ASN A 185 -9.18 19.78 21.90
C ASN A 185 -9.01 20.34 20.49
N GLY A 186 -9.97 21.15 20.01
CA GLY A 186 -9.90 21.90 18.76
C GLY A 186 -9.86 21.04 17.50
N TYR A 187 -10.27 19.76 17.54
CA TYR A 187 -10.32 18.86 16.38
C TYR A 187 -11.57 19.05 15.52
N ILE A 188 -12.52 19.90 15.94
CA ILE A 188 -13.73 20.19 15.19
C ILE A 188 -13.52 21.45 14.34
N HIS A 189 -13.87 21.33 13.07
CA HIS A 189 -13.97 22.44 12.13
C HIS A 189 -15.43 22.86 12.03
N TRP A 190 -15.70 24.08 12.50
CA TRP A 190 -17.00 24.73 12.39
C TRP A 190 -17.07 25.56 11.11
N SER A 191 -18.15 25.40 10.35
CA SER A 191 -18.37 26.21 9.14
C SER A 191 -18.51 27.69 9.50
N ALA A 192 -17.96 28.58 8.69
CA ALA A 192 -18.19 30.02 8.82
C ALA A 192 -19.71 30.26 8.69
N GLN A 193 -20.37 30.71 9.76
CA GLN A 193 -21.83 30.90 9.93
C GLN A 193 -22.62 29.73 10.55
N GLY A 194 -22.01 28.60 10.90
CA GLY A 194 -22.71 27.51 11.63
C GLY A 194 -23.88 26.85 10.88
N LYS A 195 -23.99 27.07 9.55
CA LYS A 195 -25.04 26.47 8.71
C LYS A 195 -24.65 25.10 8.17
N GLY A 196 -23.35 24.83 8.06
CA GLY A 196 -22.82 23.52 7.67
C GLY A 196 -22.60 22.62 8.87
N PHE A 197 -22.83 21.32 8.68
CA PHE A 197 -22.53 20.29 9.68
C PHE A 197 -21.07 20.38 10.17
N PRO A 198 -20.81 20.17 11.47
CA PRO A 198 -19.44 20.15 11.99
C PRO A 198 -18.62 19.05 11.33
N ARG A 199 -17.36 19.36 11.05
CA ARG A 199 -16.41 18.47 10.37
C ARG A 199 -15.22 18.16 11.24
N PHE A 200 -14.56 17.04 10.99
CA PHE A 200 -13.32 16.68 11.65
C PHE A 200 -12.13 17.36 10.95
N LYS A 201 -11.23 17.99 11.71
CA LYS A 201 -9.95 18.48 11.20
C LYS A 201 -9.01 17.31 10.96
N LYS A 202 -8.91 16.87 9.71
CA LYS A 202 -7.95 15.83 9.30
C LYS A 202 -6.63 16.48 8.93
N TYR A 203 -5.64 16.34 9.81
CA TYR A 203 -4.28 16.86 9.61
C TYR A 203 -3.52 16.07 8.54
N LEU A 204 -2.60 16.76 7.87
CA LEU A 204 -1.71 16.16 6.88
C LEU A 204 -0.77 15.18 7.60
N GLY A 205 -0.92 13.88 7.29
CA GLY A 205 -0.06 12.83 7.83
C GLY A 205 1.24 12.64 7.02
N GLU A 206 2.03 11.65 7.41
CA GLU A 206 3.34 11.31 6.81
C GLU A 206 3.27 10.94 5.32
N GLY A 207 2.12 10.47 4.84
CA GLY A 207 1.89 10.13 3.45
C GLY A 207 0.59 9.38 3.25
N VAL A 208 0.45 8.77 2.08
CA VAL A 208 -0.60 7.78 1.79
C VAL A 208 0.02 6.40 2.01
N LEU A 209 -0.70 5.46 2.63
CA LEU A 209 -0.22 4.08 2.73
C LEU A 209 0.11 3.53 1.34
N ILE A 210 1.22 2.81 1.20
CA ILE A 210 1.57 2.21 -0.10
C ILE A 210 0.42 1.36 -0.63
N GLN A 211 0.18 1.47 -1.94
CA GLN A 211 -0.85 0.71 -2.65
C GLN A 211 -0.21 -0.31 -3.58
N ASP A 212 -1.02 -1.26 -4.04
CA ASP A 212 -0.62 -2.27 -5.01
C ASP A 212 -0.48 -1.72 -6.44
N VAL A 213 -1.03 -0.53 -6.73
CA VAL A 213 -0.82 0.18 -7.99
C VAL A 213 0.22 1.30 -7.82
N ILE A 214 1.47 1.01 -8.18
CA ILE A 214 2.61 1.92 -8.07
C ILE A 214 2.72 2.79 -9.34
N THR A 215 2.45 4.08 -9.17
CA THR A 215 2.53 5.09 -10.24
C THR A 215 3.47 6.25 -9.92
N ASP A 216 3.93 6.34 -8.68
CA ASP A 216 4.78 7.40 -8.15
C ASP A 216 6.28 7.11 -8.27
N ILE A 217 6.65 5.88 -8.60
CA ILE A 217 8.03 5.49 -8.92
C ILE A 217 8.15 5.31 -10.43
N PRO A 218 8.78 6.25 -11.16
CA PRO A 218 8.96 6.15 -12.60
C PRO A 218 10.04 5.12 -12.98
N PRO A 219 10.06 4.63 -14.23
CA PRO A 219 11.21 3.91 -14.77
C PRO A 219 12.46 4.80 -14.82
N ILE A 220 13.63 4.17 -14.85
CA ILE A 220 14.92 4.87 -14.95
C ILE A 220 15.05 5.49 -16.36
N ASN A 221 15.03 6.81 -16.42
CA ASN A 221 15.24 7.55 -17.67
C ASN A 221 16.73 7.57 -18.09
N SER A 222 17.03 8.09 -19.28
CA SER A 222 18.39 8.11 -19.83
C SER A 222 19.37 9.03 -19.08
N GLN A 223 18.87 10.04 -18.36
CA GLN A 223 19.66 11.03 -17.61
C GLN A 223 19.73 10.73 -16.11
N ALA A 224 19.11 9.64 -15.66
CA ALA A 224 19.05 9.31 -14.26
C ALA A 224 20.45 8.96 -13.72
N ARG A 225 20.85 9.59 -12.61
CA ARG A 225 22.15 9.34 -11.96
C ARG A 225 22.37 7.88 -11.56
N GLU A 226 21.30 7.16 -11.25
CA GLU A 226 21.36 5.74 -10.88
C GLU A 226 21.54 4.80 -12.09
N ARG A 227 21.42 5.30 -13.33
CA ARG A 227 21.44 4.47 -14.54
C ARG A 227 22.84 3.90 -14.78
N LEU A 228 22.94 2.56 -14.82
CA LEU A 228 24.18 1.85 -15.12
C LEU A 228 24.25 1.35 -16.58
N GLY A 229 23.18 1.52 -17.35
CA GLY A 229 23.07 1.00 -18.72
C GLY A 229 22.64 -0.47 -18.81
N TYR A 230 22.36 -1.12 -17.67
CA TYR A 230 21.83 -2.47 -17.66
C TYR A 230 20.38 -2.52 -18.20
N PRO A 231 20.05 -3.39 -19.19
CA PRO A 231 18.79 -3.30 -19.94
C PRO A 231 17.50 -3.34 -19.10
N THR A 232 17.50 -4.11 -18.00
CA THR A 232 16.32 -4.35 -17.17
C THR A 232 16.49 -3.86 -15.74
N GLN A 233 17.36 -2.86 -15.53
CA GLN A 233 17.60 -2.25 -14.24
C GLN A 233 16.31 -1.74 -13.60
N LYS A 234 16.04 -2.13 -12.35
CA LYS A 234 14.92 -1.61 -11.56
C LYS A 234 15.32 -0.31 -10.86
N PRO A 235 14.40 0.66 -10.70
CA PRO A 235 14.66 1.86 -9.90
C PRO A 235 15.02 1.49 -8.46
N LEU A 236 15.99 2.19 -7.89
CA LEU A 236 16.40 1.98 -6.50
C LEU A 236 15.23 2.17 -5.54
N ALA A 237 14.42 3.22 -5.75
CA ALA A 237 13.25 3.53 -4.92
C ALA A 237 12.21 2.40 -4.88
N LEU A 238 12.08 1.61 -5.95
CA LEU A 238 11.16 0.47 -5.98
C LEU A 238 11.61 -0.63 -5.03
N LEU A 239 12.91 -0.96 -5.07
CA LEU A 239 13.46 -2.01 -4.20
C LEU A 239 13.61 -1.55 -2.77
N GLU A 240 13.93 -0.27 -2.53
CA GLU A 240 13.90 0.32 -1.18
C GLU A 240 12.51 0.19 -0.55
N ARG A 241 11.45 0.52 -1.29
CA ARG A 241 10.07 0.40 -0.81
C ARG A 241 9.71 -1.04 -0.45
N ILE A 242 10.07 -2.00 -1.30
CA ILE A 242 9.82 -3.43 -1.07
C ILE A 242 10.56 -3.92 0.17
N ILE A 243 11.84 -3.60 0.29
CA ILE A 243 12.69 -4.04 1.40
C ILE A 243 12.20 -3.41 2.72
N GLN A 244 11.93 -2.10 2.73
CA GLN A 244 11.38 -1.40 3.90
C GLN A 244 10.08 -2.05 4.37
N ALA A 245 9.18 -2.42 3.46
CA ALA A 245 7.90 -3.02 3.80
C ALA A 245 8.04 -4.44 4.40
N SER A 246 9.04 -5.22 3.99
CA SER A 246 9.10 -6.66 4.33
C SER A 246 10.32 -7.10 5.15
N SER A 247 11.16 -6.17 5.59
CA SER A 247 12.36 -6.51 6.37
C SER A 247 12.73 -5.41 7.36
N ASN A 248 13.46 -5.80 8.40
CA ASN A 248 14.05 -4.90 9.39
C ASN A 248 15.58 -4.90 9.27
N ALA A 249 16.23 -3.92 9.91
CA ALA A 249 17.69 -3.91 10.02
C ALA A 249 18.20 -5.25 10.61
N GLY A 250 19.22 -5.82 9.96
CA GLY A 250 19.77 -7.13 10.32
C GLY A 250 19.08 -8.34 9.66
N ASP A 251 17.96 -8.17 8.97
CA ASP A 251 17.37 -9.23 8.14
C ASP A 251 18.20 -9.49 6.87
N THR A 252 18.16 -10.73 6.39
CA THR A 252 18.81 -11.12 5.12
C THR A 252 17.90 -10.84 3.92
N VAL A 253 18.37 -10.01 2.99
CA VAL A 253 17.78 -9.85 1.65
C VAL A 253 18.55 -10.70 0.65
N LEU A 254 17.86 -11.62 -0.04
CA LEU A 254 18.43 -12.50 -1.06
C LEU A 254 17.87 -12.16 -2.44
N ASP A 255 18.74 -11.79 -3.38
CA ASP A 255 18.41 -11.66 -4.80
C ASP A 255 19.29 -12.60 -5.65
N PRO A 256 18.79 -13.79 -6.03
CA PRO A 256 19.55 -14.75 -6.83
C PRO A 256 19.58 -14.40 -8.33
N PHE A 257 18.91 -13.31 -8.74
CA PHE A 257 18.85 -12.80 -10.11
C PHE A 257 19.29 -11.32 -10.14
N CYS A 258 20.31 -10.99 -9.35
CA CYS A 258 20.65 -9.61 -8.99
C CYS A 258 20.99 -8.67 -10.15
N GLY A 259 21.34 -9.18 -11.34
CA GLY A 259 21.63 -8.35 -12.51
C GLY A 259 22.70 -7.29 -12.19
N CYS A 260 22.34 -6.02 -12.25
CA CYS A 260 23.22 -4.90 -11.89
C CYS A 260 23.26 -4.57 -10.37
N GLY A 261 22.68 -5.41 -9.52
CA GLY A 261 22.81 -5.33 -8.06
C GLY A 261 21.89 -4.31 -7.36
N THR A 262 20.83 -3.81 -8.00
CA THR A 262 19.96 -2.78 -7.40
C THR A 262 19.42 -3.21 -6.02
N ALA A 263 19.02 -4.48 -5.85
CA ALA A 263 18.51 -4.99 -4.58
C ALA A 263 19.56 -4.93 -3.47
N VAL A 264 20.81 -5.24 -3.82
CA VAL A 264 21.96 -5.21 -2.90
C VAL A 264 22.24 -3.77 -2.47
N VAL A 265 22.23 -2.82 -3.41
CA VAL A 265 22.42 -1.39 -3.11
C VAL A 265 21.29 -0.87 -2.22
N ALA A 266 20.03 -1.23 -2.52
CA ALA A 266 18.88 -0.84 -1.72
C ALA A 266 18.98 -1.39 -0.29
N ALA A 267 19.26 -2.69 -0.14
CA ALA A 267 19.42 -3.32 1.17
C ALA A 267 20.55 -2.68 1.98
N HIS A 268 21.71 -2.43 1.35
CA HIS A 268 22.85 -1.82 2.03
C HIS A 268 22.55 -0.39 2.52
N LYS A 269 21.80 0.39 1.75
CA LYS A 269 21.43 1.76 2.12
C LYS A 269 20.40 1.85 3.25
N LEU A 270 19.63 0.78 3.46
CA LEU A 270 18.60 0.68 4.51
C LEU A 270 19.11 0.07 5.81
N ASN A 271 20.36 -0.41 5.83
CA ASN A 271 21.02 -0.96 7.02
C ASN A 271 21.55 0.12 7.96
#